data_AF-A0AAN5DA17-F1
#
_entry.id   AF-A0AAN5DA17-F1
#
_cell.length_a   1.000
_cell.length_b   1.000
_cell.length_c   1.000
_cell.angle_alpha   90.00
_cell.angle_beta   90.00
_cell.angle_gamma   90.00
#
_symmetry.space_group_name_H-M   'P 1'
#
loop_
_entity.id
_entity.type
_entity.pdbx_description
1 polymer ?
#
loop_
_entity_poly.entity_id
_entity_poly.type
_entity_poly.pdbx_seq_one_letter_code
_entity_poly.pdbx_strand_id
1 'polypeptide(L)'
;IRMAVRSLPLFAILLLCTILICFWLLLLMEREEMNWEGSGTRKEKRNLSSCRLPDELAESAMGRMKSEECREKLREVACALEEGTLHETFPLSTCPLFDSRRKDEYIGCYADSKRKRLLDGHSFTWKGDNSREKCGLLCSRAGYVYYGVEYGVECFCGNEMGGGRRIEEERCRTHSCPIGGGGCGGFESIAVYSTGMNQSLTWTRPKYVEVEDDKEYDIRILFLLQLNGRNIKQVRQMLRSMYSPQTSLLYPCGFETEVHAQW
;
A
#
# COMPACT_ATOMS: atom_id res chain seq x y z
N ILE A 1 62.95 22.04 70.65
CA ILE A 1 62.56 21.31 69.43
C ILE A 1 62.04 19.94 69.83
N ARG A 2 60.73 19.78 70.05
CA ARG A 2 59.96 18.51 70.12
C ARG A 2 58.51 18.80 70.51
N MET A 3 57.62 17.88 70.10
CA MET A 3 56.15 17.79 70.25
C MET A 3 55.39 18.21 68.98
N ALA A 4 55.14 17.27 68.04
CA ALA A 4 54.10 16.21 68.04
C ALA A 4 52.81 16.75 67.37
N VAL A 5 52.59 16.52 66.06
CA VAL A 5 52.04 15.29 65.47
C VAL A 5 50.74 14.86 66.16
N ARG A 6 49.61 15.45 65.75
CA ARG A 6 48.24 14.96 66.03
C ARG A 6 47.18 15.73 65.21
N SER A 7 47.26 15.66 63.88
CA SER A 7 46.15 16.14 63.01
C SER A 7 46.04 15.43 61.65
N LEU A 8 46.94 14.49 61.35
CA LEU A 8 46.91 13.70 60.11
C LEU A 8 45.72 12.73 59.92
N PRO A 9 45.01 12.20 60.96
CA PRO A 9 43.98 11.19 60.69
C PRO A 9 42.69 11.81 60.13
N LEU A 10 42.34 13.05 60.50
CA LEU A 10 41.09 13.69 60.07
C LEU A 10 41.10 14.06 58.58
N PHE A 11 42.22 14.56 58.08
CA PHE A 11 42.37 14.89 56.66
C PHE A 11 42.36 13.65 55.77
N ALA A 12 43.02 12.56 56.21
CA ALA A 12 43.02 11.29 55.49
C ALA A 12 41.62 10.64 55.45
N ILE A 13 40.86 10.75 56.54
CA ILE A 13 39.48 10.24 56.62
C ILE A 13 38.55 11.04 55.68
N LEU A 14 38.66 12.38 55.66
CA LEU A 14 37.88 13.22 54.75
C LEU A 14 38.17 12.92 53.28
N LEU A 15 39.44 12.72 52.92
CA LEU A 15 39.84 12.37 51.55
C LEU A 15 39.30 11.00 51.13
N LEU A 16 39.39 9.98 51.99
CA LEU A 16 38.81 8.66 51.73
C LEU A 16 37.28 8.71 51.61
N CYS A 17 36.60 9.49 52.45
CA CYS A 17 35.15 9.69 52.33
C CYS A 17 34.77 10.34 51.00
N THR A 18 35.51 11.36 50.53
CA THR A 18 35.23 12.00 49.23
C THR A 18 35.45 11.05 48.05
N ILE A 19 36.48 10.20 48.11
CA ILE A 19 36.75 9.20 47.06
C ILE A 19 35.65 8.14 47.04
N LEU A 20 35.23 7.65 48.21
CA LEU A 20 34.14 6.67 48.32
C LEU A 20 32.79 7.24 47.85
N ILE A 21 32.50 8.50 48.17
CA ILE A 21 31.28 9.18 47.70
C ILE A 21 31.33 9.39 46.18
N CYS A 22 32.46 9.80 45.60
CA CYS A 22 32.63 9.90 44.15
C CYS A 22 32.49 8.54 43.46
N PHE A 23 33.07 7.47 44.02
CA PHE A 23 32.95 6.12 43.48
C PHE A 23 31.51 5.60 43.55
N TRP A 24 30.80 5.91 44.64
CA TRP A 24 29.38 5.58 44.79
C TRP A 24 28.47 6.40 43.85
N LEU A 25 28.80 7.67 43.60
CA LEU A 25 28.12 8.51 42.61
C LEU A 25 28.39 8.07 41.16
N LEU A 26 29.60 7.64 40.84
CA LEU A 26 29.94 7.04 39.54
C LEU A 26 29.18 5.73 39.30
N LEU A 27 29.07 4.88 40.33
CA LEU A 27 28.24 3.66 40.29
C LEU A 27 26.73 3.94 40.22
N LEU A 28 26.27 5.08 40.75
CA LEU A 28 24.89 5.55 40.59
C LEU A 28 24.62 6.07 39.17
N MET A 29 25.57 6.79 38.57
CA MET A 29 25.44 7.25 37.18
C MET A 29 25.46 6.10 36.16
N GLU A 30 26.25 5.04 36.37
CA GLU A 30 26.20 3.82 35.55
C GLU A 30 24.90 3.01 35.75
N ARG A 31 24.14 3.26 36.83
CA ARG A 31 22.85 2.59 37.09
C ARG A 31 21.65 3.31 36.45
N GLU A 32 21.76 4.60 36.11
CA GLU A 32 20.65 5.38 35.57
C GLU A 32 20.49 5.34 34.04
N GLU A 33 21.47 4.83 33.26
CA GLU A 33 21.23 4.53 31.83
C GLU A 33 20.36 3.27 31.59
N MET A 34 19.95 2.56 32.65
CA MET A 34 19.16 1.32 32.56
C MET A 34 17.71 1.43 33.06
N ASN A 35 17.18 2.63 33.29
CA ASN A 35 15.77 2.81 33.66
C ASN A 35 15.08 3.93 32.85
N TRP A 36 15.01 3.72 31.54
CA TRP A 36 13.92 4.28 30.73
C TRP A 36 13.00 3.13 30.31
N GLU A 37 12.12 2.72 31.22
CA GLU A 37 10.90 1.99 30.87
C GLU A 37 9.89 2.99 30.31
N GLY A 38 10.10 3.35 29.04
CA GLY A 38 9.02 3.85 28.21
C GLY A 38 7.99 2.74 28.05
N SER A 39 6.75 3.01 28.48
CA SER A 39 5.56 2.21 28.24
C SER A 39 5.49 1.77 26.77
N GLY A 40 5.88 0.52 26.54
CA GLY A 40 5.88 -0.15 25.25
C GLY A 40 5.96 -1.62 25.56
N THR A 41 4.90 -2.35 25.25
CA THR A 41 4.79 -3.80 25.40
C THR A 41 6.12 -4.50 25.13
N ARG A 42 6.66 -5.18 26.15
CA ARG A 42 7.84 -6.05 26.06
C ARG A 42 7.59 -7.10 24.98
N LYS A 43 7.95 -6.81 23.72
CA LYS A 43 8.11 -7.83 22.69
C LYS A 43 9.26 -8.70 23.16
N GLU A 44 8.88 -9.81 23.77
CA GLU A 44 9.76 -10.94 24.05
C GLU A 44 10.59 -11.19 22.78
N LYS A 45 11.92 -11.07 22.88
CA LYS A 45 12.85 -11.44 21.82
C LYS A 45 12.66 -12.93 21.56
N ARG A 46 11.68 -13.29 20.73
CA ARG A 46 11.59 -14.62 20.14
C ARG A 46 12.91 -14.84 19.42
N ASN A 47 13.53 -15.98 19.69
CA ASN A 47 14.80 -16.36 19.11
C ASN A 47 14.59 -16.54 17.59
N LEU A 48 14.69 -15.44 16.84
CA LEU A 48 14.35 -15.34 15.42
C LEU A 48 15.51 -15.85 14.56
N SER A 49 16.06 -17.00 14.95
CA SER A 49 17.12 -17.75 14.27
C SER A 49 16.60 -19.02 13.60
N SER A 50 15.30 -19.32 13.72
CA SER A 50 14.71 -20.61 13.32
C SER A 50 13.70 -20.55 12.18
N CYS A 51 13.25 -19.36 11.77
CA CYS A 51 12.32 -19.29 10.64
C CYS A 51 13.12 -19.50 9.34
N ARG A 52 12.77 -20.56 8.60
CA ARG A 52 13.30 -20.83 7.27
C ARG A 52 12.58 -19.90 6.31
N LEU A 53 13.29 -18.91 5.80
CA LEU A 53 12.78 -18.00 4.77
C LEU A 53 12.54 -18.78 3.47
N PRO A 54 11.32 -18.84 2.94
CA PRO A 54 11.00 -19.63 1.74
C PRO A 54 11.18 -18.86 0.44
N ASP A 55 11.29 -17.53 0.51
CA ASP A 55 11.28 -16.65 -0.66
C ASP A 55 12.71 -16.22 -1.07
N GLU A 56 13.13 -16.64 -2.27
CA GLU A 56 14.39 -16.27 -2.92
C GLU A 56 14.55 -14.74 -3.02
N LEU A 57 13.42 -14.02 -3.15
CA LEU A 57 13.40 -12.56 -3.18
C LEU A 57 13.79 -11.95 -1.82
N ALA A 58 13.36 -12.56 -0.71
CA ALA A 58 13.70 -12.10 0.63
C ALA A 58 15.20 -12.30 0.94
N GLU A 59 15.78 -13.42 0.49
CA GLU A 59 17.22 -13.67 0.60
C GLU A 59 18.04 -12.68 -0.22
N SER A 60 17.66 -12.47 -1.49
CA SER A 60 18.27 -11.48 -2.38
C SER A 60 18.17 -10.05 -1.81
N ALA A 61 17.04 -9.70 -1.20
CA ALA A 61 16.86 -8.40 -0.56
C ALA A 61 17.78 -8.21 0.66
N MET A 62 17.85 -9.20 1.56
CA MET A 62 18.74 -9.16 2.71
C MET A 62 20.23 -9.07 2.32
N GLY A 63 20.64 -9.77 1.25
CA GLY A 63 22.01 -9.72 0.72
C GLY A 63 22.41 -8.32 0.20
N ARG A 64 21.43 -7.53 -0.24
CA ARG A 64 21.63 -6.15 -0.74
C ARG A 64 21.56 -5.09 0.36
N MET A 65 21.10 -5.44 1.57
CA MET A 65 20.98 -4.51 2.69
C MET A 65 22.32 -4.19 3.33
N LYS A 66 22.53 -2.92 3.71
CA LYS A 66 23.80 -2.42 4.25
C LYS A 66 23.92 -2.51 5.77
N SER A 67 22.82 -2.37 6.52
CA SER A 67 22.83 -2.44 7.99
C SER A 67 22.26 -3.76 8.49
N GLU A 68 22.90 -4.31 9.52
CA GLU A 68 22.41 -5.51 10.22
C GLU A 68 21.01 -5.27 10.80
N GLU A 69 20.76 -4.09 11.37
CA GLU A 69 19.45 -3.71 11.92
C GLU A 69 18.33 -3.79 10.87
N CYS A 70 18.60 -3.35 9.64
CA CYS A 70 17.61 -3.42 8.56
C CYS A 70 17.37 -4.86 8.11
N ARG A 71 18.42 -5.68 8.09
CA ARG A 71 18.34 -7.09 7.71
C ARG A 71 17.54 -7.90 8.73
N GLU A 72 17.72 -7.59 10.01
CA GLU A 72 16.98 -8.21 11.12
C GLU A 72 15.48 -7.86 11.06
N LYS A 73 15.14 -6.58 10.84
CA LYS A 73 13.74 -6.15 10.66
C LYS A 73 13.07 -6.81 9.45
N LEU A 74 13.78 -6.90 8.32
CA LEU A 74 13.24 -7.59 7.13
C LEU A 74 12.98 -9.06 7.42
N ARG A 75 13.89 -9.73 8.13
CA ARG A 75 13.73 -11.13 8.52
C ARG A 75 12.52 -11.33 9.44
N GLU A 76 12.29 -10.44 10.42
CA GLU A 76 11.09 -10.48 11.29
C GLU A 76 9.80 -10.41 10.46
N VAL A 77 9.71 -9.47 9.52
CA VAL A 77 8.53 -9.30 8.67
C VAL A 77 8.32 -10.47 7.72
N ALA A 78 9.39 -10.93 7.04
CA ALA A 78 9.32 -12.06 6.11
C ALA A 78 8.90 -13.35 6.81
N CYS A 79 9.40 -13.59 8.02
CA CYS A 79 9.00 -14.73 8.85
C CYS A 79 7.57 -14.62 9.35
N ALA A 80 7.13 -13.44 9.77
CA ALA A 80 5.75 -13.23 10.17
C ALA A 80 4.78 -13.44 9.00
N LEU A 81 5.15 -13.08 7.76
CA LEU A 81 4.35 -13.34 6.55
C LEU A 81 4.16 -14.84 6.30
N GLU A 82 5.25 -15.61 6.38
CA GLU A 82 5.25 -17.06 6.14
C GLU A 82 4.49 -17.84 7.21
N GLU A 83 4.64 -17.44 8.47
CA GLU A 83 3.88 -18.01 9.57
C GLU A 83 2.41 -17.54 9.57
N GLY A 84 2.02 -16.64 8.65
CA GLY A 84 0.68 -16.03 8.61
C GLY A 84 0.37 -15.19 9.85
N THR A 85 1.40 -14.82 10.63
CA THR A 85 1.28 -14.04 11.87
C THR A 85 1.49 -12.54 11.65
N LEU A 86 1.80 -12.11 10.42
CA LEU A 86 1.81 -10.70 10.05
C LEU A 86 0.37 -10.18 10.05
N HIS A 87 -0.10 -9.82 11.24
CA HIS A 87 -1.39 -9.20 11.45
C HIS A 87 -1.30 -7.70 11.16
N GLU A 88 -1.07 -7.36 9.90
CA GLU A 88 -1.41 -6.03 9.42
C GLU A 88 -2.93 -6.03 9.20
N THR A 89 -3.68 -5.60 10.21
CA THR A 89 -5.09 -5.28 10.05
C THR A 89 -5.17 -4.01 9.21
N PHE A 90 -5.05 -4.18 7.90
CA PHE A 90 -5.38 -3.11 6.99
C PHE A 90 -6.85 -2.79 7.17
N PRO A 91 -7.23 -1.50 7.29
CA PRO A 91 -8.62 -1.15 7.25
C PRO A 91 -9.20 -1.70 5.94
N LEU A 92 -10.36 -2.35 6.04
CA LEU A 92 -11.10 -2.78 4.86
C LEU A 92 -11.27 -1.57 3.94
N SER A 93 -10.62 -1.61 2.78
CA SER A 93 -10.78 -0.58 1.76
C SER A 93 -12.18 -0.69 1.22
N THR A 94 -13.08 0.14 1.76
CA THR A 94 -14.46 0.23 1.32
C THR A 94 -14.60 1.49 0.48
N CYS A 95 -15.19 1.34 -0.71
CA CYS A 95 -15.61 2.47 -1.51
C CYS A 95 -17.10 2.68 -1.24
N PRO A 96 -17.52 3.82 -0.65
CA PRO A 96 -18.93 4.10 -0.41
C PRO A 96 -19.78 4.12 -1.69
N LEU A 97 -19.12 4.29 -2.83
CA LEU A 97 -19.74 4.31 -4.15
C LEU A 97 -19.79 2.94 -4.82
N PHE A 98 -19.23 1.91 -4.21
CA PHE A 98 -19.19 0.57 -4.77
C PHE A 98 -20.19 -0.34 -4.05
N ASP A 99 -21.11 -0.92 -4.82
CA ASP A 99 -22.05 -1.95 -4.39
C ASP A 99 -21.67 -3.28 -5.04
N SER A 100 -21.12 -4.20 -4.25
CA SER A 100 -20.70 -5.52 -4.71
C SER A 100 -21.86 -6.34 -5.30
N ARG A 101 -23.12 -6.07 -4.93
CA ARG A 101 -24.29 -6.79 -5.45
C ARG A 101 -24.60 -6.46 -6.91
N ARG A 102 -24.16 -5.29 -7.38
CA ARG A 102 -24.34 -4.83 -8.76
C ARG A 102 -23.13 -5.16 -9.64
N LYS A 103 -22.05 -5.68 -9.05
CA LYS A 103 -20.85 -6.00 -9.79
C LYS A 103 -21.16 -7.15 -10.76
N ASP A 104 -20.78 -6.97 -12.02
CA ASP A 104 -20.97 -7.93 -13.10
C ASP A 104 -22.45 -8.26 -13.39
N GLU A 105 -23.39 -7.45 -12.89
CA GLU A 105 -24.82 -7.57 -13.19
C GLU A 105 -25.05 -7.29 -14.68
N TYR A 106 -25.65 -8.26 -15.39
CA TYR A 106 -25.95 -8.12 -16.81
C TYR A 106 -27.14 -7.21 -17.05
N ILE A 107 -26.90 -6.11 -17.77
CA ILE A 107 -27.90 -5.08 -18.06
C ILE A 107 -28.68 -5.41 -19.34
N GLY A 108 -28.03 -6.02 -20.33
CA GLY A 108 -28.67 -6.48 -21.55
C GLY A 108 -27.81 -6.36 -22.80
N CYS A 109 -28.38 -6.81 -23.91
CA CYS A 109 -27.79 -6.69 -25.24
C CYS A 109 -28.32 -5.45 -25.97
N TYR A 110 -27.42 -4.60 -26.46
CA TYR A 110 -27.78 -3.34 -27.11
C TYR A 110 -27.09 -3.19 -28.46
N ALA A 111 -27.76 -2.49 -29.38
CA ALA A 111 -27.12 -2.06 -30.62
C ALA A 111 -26.05 -1.01 -30.31
N ASP A 112 -24.87 -1.17 -30.93
CA ASP A 112 -23.78 -0.21 -30.85
C ASP A 112 -23.38 0.28 -32.26
N SER A 113 -22.65 1.39 -32.34
CA SER A 113 -22.09 1.84 -33.62
C SER A 113 -20.81 2.65 -33.42
N LYS A 114 -19.88 2.55 -34.37
CA LYS A 114 -18.64 3.35 -34.34
C LYS A 114 -18.88 4.87 -34.38
N ARG A 115 -20.00 5.32 -34.98
CA ARG A 115 -20.36 6.74 -35.09
C ARG A 115 -20.98 7.30 -33.81
N LYS A 116 -21.68 6.45 -33.07
CA LYS A 116 -22.35 6.78 -31.82
C LYS A 116 -22.25 5.57 -30.92
N ARG A 117 -21.19 5.56 -30.10
CA ARG A 117 -20.94 4.49 -29.14
C ARG A 117 -21.96 4.55 -28.02
N LEU A 118 -22.44 3.38 -27.59
CA LEU A 118 -23.36 3.27 -26.47
C LEU A 118 -22.69 3.68 -25.16
N LEU A 119 -21.46 3.22 -24.96
CA LEU A 119 -20.57 3.57 -23.86
C LEU A 119 -19.39 4.34 -24.46
N ASP A 120 -19.33 5.65 -24.20
CA ASP A 120 -18.43 6.59 -24.88
C ASP A 120 -17.29 7.12 -23.99
N GLY A 121 -17.13 6.59 -22.78
CA GLY A 121 -16.14 7.06 -21.81
C GLY A 121 -14.71 6.65 -22.15
N HIS A 122 -14.44 5.34 -22.15
CA HIS A 122 -13.13 4.80 -22.50
C HIS A 122 -13.25 3.44 -23.19
N SER A 123 -12.26 3.08 -24.00
CA SER A 123 -12.27 1.80 -24.73
C SER A 123 -10.91 1.14 -24.75
N PHE A 124 -10.91 -0.18 -24.67
CA PHE A 124 -9.74 -1.02 -24.83
C PHE A 124 -9.98 -2.07 -25.91
N THR A 125 -8.90 -2.57 -26.50
CA THR A 125 -8.95 -3.67 -27.46
C THR A 125 -7.84 -4.66 -27.14
N TRP A 126 -8.20 -5.90 -26.81
CA TRP A 126 -7.25 -6.97 -26.52
C TRP A 126 -7.47 -8.15 -27.45
N LYS A 127 -6.56 -8.30 -28.41
CA LYS A 127 -6.56 -9.46 -29.32
C LYS A 127 -6.06 -10.67 -28.53
N GLY A 128 -6.98 -11.58 -28.18
CA GLY A 128 -6.66 -12.85 -27.52
C GLY A 128 -6.68 -12.84 -26.00
N ASP A 129 -6.77 -11.67 -25.37
CA ASP A 129 -6.72 -11.53 -23.90
C ASP A 129 -7.84 -10.59 -23.37
N ASN A 130 -9.00 -10.65 -24.02
CA ASN A 130 -10.21 -9.99 -23.52
C ASN A 130 -11.06 -10.98 -22.72
N SER A 131 -11.66 -10.50 -21.64
CA SER A 131 -12.68 -11.20 -20.88
C SER A 131 -13.64 -10.20 -20.24
N ARG A 132 -14.82 -10.68 -19.83
CA ARG A 132 -15.80 -9.83 -19.12
C ARG A 132 -15.22 -9.32 -17.81
N GLU A 133 -14.52 -10.18 -17.08
CA GLU A 133 -13.94 -9.90 -15.77
C GLU A 133 -12.82 -8.85 -15.89
N LYS A 134 -11.97 -8.96 -16.91
CA LYS A 134 -10.90 -8.00 -17.17
C LYS A 134 -11.46 -6.64 -17.58
N CYS A 135 -12.46 -6.63 -18.47
CA CYS A 135 -13.13 -5.41 -18.88
C CYS A 135 -13.81 -4.70 -17.69
N GLY A 136 -14.62 -5.43 -16.92
CA GLY A 136 -15.30 -4.90 -15.73
C GLY A 136 -14.33 -4.39 -14.67
N LEU A 137 -13.25 -5.12 -14.39
CA LEU A 137 -12.21 -4.69 -13.46
C LEU A 137 -11.61 -3.34 -13.87
N LEU A 138 -11.20 -3.19 -15.13
CA LEU A 138 -10.56 -1.97 -15.62
C LEU A 138 -11.52 -0.78 -15.67
N CYS A 139 -12.75 -0.99 -16.11
CA CYS A 139 -13.77 0.06 -16.09
C CYS A 139 -14.12 0.49 -14.65
N SER A 140 -14.21 -0.45 -13.70
CA SER A 140 -14.44 -0.13 -12.28
C SER A 140 -13.28 0.68 -11.68
N ARG A 141 -12.03 0.31 -11.98
CA ARG A 141 -10.82 1.03 -11.53
C ARG A 141 -10.73 2.42 -12.13
N ALA A 142 -11.21 2.59 -13.36
CA ALA A 142 -11.32 3.89 -14.01
C ALA A 142 -12.53 4.72 -13.51
N GLY A 143 -13.37 4.16 -12.62
CA GLY A 143 -14.49 4.87 -11.99
C GLY A 143 -15.77 4.94 -12.82
N TYR A 144 -15.92 4.08 -13.83
CA TYR A 144 -17.11 4.02 -14.68
C TYR A 144 -18.21 3.15 -14.07
N VAL A 145 -19.47 3.50 -14.31
CA VAL A 145 -20.67 2.77 -13.84
C VAL A 145 -20.95 1.50 -14.65
N TYR A 146 -20.70 1.57 -15.95
CA TYR A 146 -20.97 0.47 -16.88
C TYR A 146 -19.71 0.05 -17.62
N TYR A 147 -19.69 -1.23 -17.96
CA TYR A 147 -18.77 -1.77 -18.93
C TYR A 147 -19.52 -2.60 -19.96
N GLY A 148 -18.95 -2.76 -21.14
CA GLY A 148 -19.52 -3.59 -22.18
C GLY A 148 -18.44 -4.27 -23.00
N VAL A 149 -18.76 -5.46 -23.49
CA VAL A 149 -17.89 -6.26 -24.36
C VAL A 149 -18.53 -6.40 -25.74
N GLU A 150 -17.73 -6.21 -26.77
CA GLU A 150 -18.16 -6.28 -28.17
C GLU A 150 -17.14 -7.05 -29.01
N TYR A 151 -17.62 -7.73 -30.04
CA TYR A 151 -16.80 -8.37 -31.08
C TYR A 151 -15.70 -9.32 -30.54
N GLY A 152 -15.90 -9.90 -29.36
CA GLY A 152 -14.92 -10.77 -28.70
C GLY A 152 -13.72 -10.04 -28.07
N VAL A 153 -13.22 -8.98 -28.69
CA VAL A 153 -11.93 -8.34 -28.34
C VAL A 153 -12.04 -6.91 -27.84
N GLU A 154 -13.20 -6.28 -27.97
CA GLU A 154 -13.42 -4.89 -27.60
C GLU A 154 -14.06 -4.79 -26.21
N CYS A 155 -13.61 -3.79 -25.46
CA CYS A 155 -14.12 -3.45 -24.13
C CYS A 155 -14.40 -1.96 -24.09
N PHE A 156 -15.58 -1.58 -23.63
CA PHE A 156 -16.02 -0.19 -23.53
C PHE A 156 -16.47 0.12 -22.10
N CYS A 157 -16.17 1.32 -21.62
CA CYS A 157 -16.55 1.85 -20.32
C CYS A 157 -17.40 3.11 -20.51
N GLY A 158 -18.41 3.30 -19.69
CA GLY A 158 -19.25 4.49 -19.74
C GLY A 158 -19.98 4.73 -18.42
N ASN A 159 -20.37 5.98 -18.18
CA ASN A 159 -21.22 6.32 -17.03
C ASN A 159 -22.71 6.32 -17.41
N GLU A 160 -22.99 6.45 -18.69
CA GLU A 160 -24.33 6.50 -19.26
C GLU A 160 -24.40 5.58 -20.47
N MET A 161 -25.61 5.12 -20.80
CA MET A 161 -25.89 4.39 -22.03
C MET A 161 -26.58 5.35 -22.98
N GLY A 162 -25.90 5.79 -24.05
CA GLY A 162 -26.30 6.87 -24.99
C GLY A 162 -27.58 6.67 -25.82
N GLY A 163 -28.63 6.06 -25.25
CA GLY A 163 -29.93 5.82 -25.87
C GLY A 163 -29.96 4.65 -26.85
N GLY A 164 -29.05 3.68 -26.71
CA GLY A 164 -29.01 2.50 -27.55
C GLY A 164 -30.27 1.65 -27.43
N ARG A 165 -30.72 1.11 -28.57
CA ARG A 165 -31.86 0.21 -28.63
C ARG A 165 -31.45 -1.17 -28.12
N ARG A 166 -32.22 -1.74 -27.19
CA ARG A 166 -32.06 -3.14 -26.79
C ARG A 166 -32.38 -4.06 -27.98
N ILE A 167 -31.57 -5.08 -28.20
CA ILE A 167 -31.67 -6.04 -29.32
C ILE A 167 -31.75 -7.48 -28.82
N GLU A 168 -31.88 -8.45 -29.72
CA GLU A 168 -31.94 -9.87 -29.35
C GLU A 168 -30.66 -10.33 -28.63
N GLU A 169 -30.82 -11.10 -27.56
CA GLU A 169 -29.70 -11.53 -26.70
C GLU A 169 -28.68 -12.41 -27.46
N GLU A 170 -29.14 -13.14 -28.48
CA GLU A 170 -28.34 -14.00 -29.34
C GLU A 170 -27.26 -13.20 -30.11
N ARG A 171 -27.54 -11.94 -30.46
CA ARG A 171 -26.55 -11.08 -31.14
C ARG A 171 -25.35 -10.82 -30.25
N CYS A 172 -25.54 -10.69 -28.95
CA CYS A 172 -24.45 -10.51 -27.99
C CYS A 172 -23.75 -11.81 -27.59
N ARG A 173 -24.22 -12.96 -28.08
CA ARG A 173 -23.60 -14.28 -27.86
C ARG A 173 -22.89 -14.81 -29.11
N THR A 174 -22.86 -14.01 -30.18
CA THR A 174 -22.29 -14.43 -31.47
C THR A 174 -20.76 -14.59 -31.40
N HIS A 175 -20.08 -13.78 -30.60
CA HIS A 175 -18.63 -13.90 -30.38
C HIS A 175 -18.35 -14.39 -28.96
N SER A 176 -17.42 -15.33 -28.83
CA SER A 176 -16.95 -15.78 -27.54
C SER A 176 -15.81 -14.91 -27.02
N CYS A 177 -15.73 -14.73 -25.71
CA CYS A 177 -14.57 -14.10 -25.08
C CYS A 177 -13.32 -14.98 -25.26
N PRO A 178 -12.16 -14.41 -25.64
CA PRO A 178 -10.91 -15.15 -25.73
C PRO A 178 -10.50 -15.84 -24.43
N ILE A 179 -10.70 -15.17 -23.29
CA ILE A 179 -10.43 -15.69 -21.95
C ILE A 179 -11.74 -15.79 -21.17
N GLY A 180 -11.89 -16.87 -20.38
CA GLY A 180 -13.09 -17.14 -19.59
C GLY A 180 -14.28 -17.69 -20.38
N GLY A 181 -14.27 -17.58 -21.71
CA GLY A 181 -15.35 -18.03 -22.58
C GLY A 181 -16.65 -17.26 -22.38
N GLY A 182 -17.77 -17.82 -22.88
CA GLY A 182 -19.08 -17.14 -22.86
C GLY A 182 -19.18 -15.98 -23.87
N GLY A 183 -20.35 -15.34 -23.92
CA GLY A 183 -20.62 -14.28 -24.90
C GLY A 183 -19.88 -12.97 -24.61
N CYS A 184 -19.10 -12.50 -25.59
CA CYS A 184 -18.42 -11.21 -25.61
C CYS A 184 -18.98 -10.31 -26.73
N GLY A 185 -20.29 -10.20 -26.80
CA GLY A 185 -20.98 -9.35 -27.76
C GLY A 185 -21.03 -9.94 -29.17
N GLY A 186 -21.31 -9.06 -30.13
CA GLY A 186 -21.42 -9.35 -31.55
C GLY A 186 -20.89 -8.21 -32.39
N PHE A 187 -21.14 -8.26 -33.69
CA PHE A 187 -20.89 -7.13 -34.57
C PHE A 187 -21.93 -6.04 -34.29
N GLU A 188 -21.49 -4.82 -33.96
CA GLU A 188 -22.38 -3.68 -33.63
C GLU A 188 -23.41 -4.03 -32.55
N SER A 189 -23.04 -4.95 -31.65
CA SER A 189 -23.91 -5.55 -30.64
C SER A 189 -23.13 -5.70 -29.34
N ILE A 190 -23.37 -4.82 -28.38
CA ILE A 190 -22.62 -4.75 -27.13
C ILE A 190 -23.39 -5.41 -25.98
N ALA A 191 -22.71 -6.31 -25.26
CA ALA A 191 -23.23 -6.92 -24.03
C ALA A 191 -22.83 -6.02 -22.86
N VAL A 192 -23.81 -5.38 -22.20
CA VAL A 192 -23.56 -4.37 -21.16
C VAL A 192 -23.76 -4.96 -19.77
N TYR A 193 -22.88 -4.57 -18.85
CA TYR A 193 -22.84 -5.00 -17.47
C TYR A 193 -22.55 -3.81 -16.54
N SER A 194 -22.98 -3.92 -15.28
CA SER A 194 -22.62 -2.94 -14.24
C SER A 194 -21.26 -3.26 -13.62
N THR A 195 -20.44 -2.24 -13.41
CA THR A 195 -19.13 -2.39 -12.73
C THR A 195 -19.26 -2.57 -11.21
N GLY A 196 -20.45 -2.30 -10.65
CA GLY A 196 -20.68 -2.17 -9.21
C GLY A 196 -20.59 -0.74 -8.70
N MET A 197 -20.14 0.22 -9.51
CA MET A 197 -20.16 1.64 -9.12
C MET A 197 -21.59 2.18 -9.18
N ASN A 198 -22.08 2.77 -8.08
CA ASN A 198 -23.44 3.32 -7.98
C ASN A 198 -23.59 4.70 -8.63
N GLN A 199 -22.47 5.40 -8.83
CA GLN A 199 -22.39 6.71 -9.46
C GLN A 199 -21.00 6.91 -10.08
N SER A 200 -20.91 7.83 -11.03
CA SER A 200 -19.63 8.22 -11.62
C SER A 200 -18.71 8.90 -10.59
N LEU A 201 -17.41 8.60 -10.64
CA LEU A 201 -16.43 9.32 -9.86
C LEU A 201 -16.26 10.75 -10.39
N THR A 202 -16.87 11.72 -9.70
CA THR A 202 -16.51 13.13 -9.88
C THR A 202 -15.24 13.42 -9.10
N TRP A 203 -14.11 13.51 -9.80
CA TRP A 203 -12.87 13.96 -9.20
C TRP A 203 -13.00 15.43 -8.80
N THR A 204 -13.34 15.71 -7.54
CA THR A 204 -13.21 17.06 -7.01
C THR A 204 -11.73 17.37 -6.89
N ARG A 205 -11.29 18.50 -7.45
CA ARG A 205 -9.92 18.95 -7.26
C ARG A 205 -9.66 19.09 -5.76
N PRO A 206 -8.55 18.52 -5.24
CA PRO A 206 -8.19 18.72 -3.84
C PRO A 206 -8.16 20.21 -3.54
N LYS A 207 -8.89 20.64 -2.52
CA LYS A 207 -8.80 22.00 -2.01
C LYS A 207 -7.78 21.99 -0.88
N TYR A 208 -6.80 22.88 -0.97
CA TYR A 208 -5.96 23.17 0.17
C TYR A 208 -6.83 23.76 1.28
N VAL A 209 -6.69 23.22 2.48
CA VAL A 209 -7.34 23.74 3.69
C VAL A 209 -6.21 24.28 4.56
N GLU A 210 -6.30 25.56 4.93
CA GLU A 210 -5.36 26.14 5.88
C GLU A 210 -5.52 25.43 7.22
N VAL A 211 -4.38 25.06 7.83
CA VAL A 211 -4.36 24.39 9.13
C VAL A 211 -4.67 25.46 10.18
N GLU A 212 -5.78 25.30 10.90
CA GLU A 212 -6.07 26.12 12.07
C GLU A 212 -5.23 25.60 13.25
N ASP A 213 -4.40 26.45 13.86
CA ASP A 213 -3.44 26.08 14.92
C ASP A 213 -4.11 25.45 16.16
N ASP A 214 -5.41 25.69 16.35
CA ASP A 214 -6.18 25.24 17.52
C ASP A 214 -6.87 23.89 17.31
N LYS A 215 -6.79 23.30 16.11
CA LYS A 215 -7.47 22.05 15.76
C LYS A 215 -6.47 20.92 15.58
N GLU A 216 -6.57 19.93 16.45
CA GLU A 216 -5.85 18.67 16.29
C GLU A 216 -6.58 17.82 15.25
N TYR A 217 -5.94 17.58 14.12
CA TYR A 217 -6.48 16.73 13.05
C TYR A 217 -5.77 15.37 13.07
N ASP A 218 -6.49 14.26 13.29
CA ASP A 218 -5.98 12.89 13.03
C ASP A 218 -5.99 12.64 11.51
N ILE A 219 -5.08 13.30 10.80
CA ILE A 219 -4.94 13.17 9.35
C ILE A 219 -4.04 11.97 9.04
N ARG A 220 -4.64 10.89 8.54
CA ARG A 220 -3.91 9.73 8.00
C ARG A 220 -4.03 9.73 6.48
N ILE A 221 -3.05 10.33 5.81
CA ILE A 221 -3.01 10.34 4.35
C ILE A 221 -2.33 9.06 3.87
N LEU A 222 -3.10 8.17 3.25
CA LEU A 222 -2.57 7.02 2.53
C LEU A 222 -2.42 7.40 1.05
N PHE A 223 -1.18 7.47 0.57
CA PHE A 223 -0.91 7.70 -0.84
C PHE A 223 -0.74 6.36 -1.57
N LEU A 224 -1.68 6.03 -2.44
CA LEU A 224 -1.57 4.87 -3.32
C LEU A 224 -0.84 5.30 -4.61
N LEU A 225 0.47 5.03 -4.68
CA LEU A 225 1.29 5.35 -5.85
C LEU A 225 1.32 4.19 -6.83
N GLN A 226 0.50 4.28 -7.88
CA GLN A 226 0.62 3.38 -9.02
C GLN A 226 1.64 3.92 -10.02
N LEU A 227 2.78 3.24 -10.14
CA LEU A 227 3.91 3.66 -10.97
C LEU A 227 4.04 2.78 -12.20
N ASN A 228 3.24 3.05 -13.21
CA ASN A 228 3.34 2.36 -14.49
C ASN A 228 4.47 3.02 -15.32
N GLY A 229 5.64 2.37 -15.41
CA GLY A 229 6.70 2.73 -16.37
C GLY A 229 7.41 4.09 -16.17
N ARG A 230 7.29 4.74 -15.01
CA ARG A 230 8.01 6.00 -14.72
C ARG A 230 9.43 5.77 -14.23
N ASN A 231 10.33 6.70 -14.57
CA ASN A 231 11.71 6.70 -14.06
C ASN A 231 11.70 6.78 -12.53
N ILE A 232 12.16 5.72 -11.87
CA ILE A 232 12.18 5.58 -10.41
C ILE A 232 12.87 6.77 -9.70
N LYS A 233 13.80 7.47 -10.36
CA LYS A 233 14.43 8.68 -9.82
C LYS A 233 13.44 9.84 -9.68
N GLN A 234 12.54 10.03 -10.66
CA GLN A 234 11.50 11.06 -10.61
C GLN A 234 10.46 10.75 -9.53
N VAL A 235 10.12 9.47 -9.36
CA VAL A 235 9.23 9.02 -8.29
C VAL A 235 9.85 9.30 -6.92
N ARG A 236 11.12 8.95 -6.72
CA ARG A 236 11.82 9.21 -5.47
C ARG A 236 11.94 10.71 -5.18
N GLN A 237 12.17 11.54 -6.21
CA GLN A 237 12.17 13.00 -6.04
C GLN A 237 10.79 13.53 -5.64
N MET A 238 9.71 13.03 -6.26
CA MET A 238 8.34 13.39 -5.91
C MET A 238 7.97 12.96 -4.49
N LEU A 239 8.36 11.76 -4.07
CA LEU A 239 8.16 11.29 -2.70
C LEU A 239 8.90 12.18 -1.69
N ARG A 240 10.17 12.51 -1.97
CA ARG A 240 10.96 13.41 -1.12
C ARG A 240 10.37 14.81 -1.03
N SER A 241 9.74 15.32 -2.08
CA SER A 241 9.05 16.62 -2.04
C SER A 241 7.72 16.58 -1.30
N MET A 242 7.02 15.44 -1.30
CA MET A 242 5.76 15.26 -0.57
C MET A 242 5.95 15.03 0.94
N TYR A 243 7.09 14.45 1.37
CA TYR A 243 7.30 14.04 2.76
C TYR A 243 8.62 14.58 3.34
N SER A 244 8.66 15.90 3.48
CA SER A 244 9.72 16.63 4.20
C SER A 244 9.85 16.14 5.66
N PRO A 245 11.08 16.13 6.25
CA PRO A 245 11.46 15.48 7.52
C PRO A 245 10.72 15.88 8.81
N GLN A 246 9.65 16.68 8.76
CA GLN A 246 8.75 16.93 9.89
C GLN A 246 7.68 15.83 10.06
N THR A 247 7.62 14.89 9.11
CA THR A 247 6.67 13.77 9.11
C THR A 247 7.45 12.47 9.26
N SER A 248 7.33 11.81 10.41
CA SER A 248 8.00 10.53 10.67
C SER A 248 7.38 9.42 9.82
N LEU A 249 8.18 8.75 8.98
CA LEU A 249 7.83 7.42 8.46
C LEU A 249 9.06 6.56 8.22
N LEU A 250 8.99 5.32 8.74
CA LEU A 250 9.91 4.23 8.46
C LEU A 250 9.88 3.90 6.96
N TYR A 251 11.01 4.05 6.28
CA TYR A 251 11.26 3.38 5.01
C TYR A 251 11.78 1.96 5.29
N PRO A 252 11.29 0.91 4.61
CA PRO A 252 12.13 -0.24 4.34
C PRO A 252 13.18 0.18 3.31
N CYS A 253 14.45 -0.03 3.66
CA CYS A 253 15.57 0.28 2.78
C CYS A 253 15.49 -0.50 1.47
N GLY A 254 15.43 0.22 0.35
CA GLY A 254 15.97 -0.19 -0.95
C GLY A 254 15.35 -1.43 -1.60
N PHE A 255 14.42 -1.22 -2.52
CA PHE A 255 14.19 -2.17 -3.61
C PHE A 255 14.40 -1.48 -4.97
N GLU A 256 15.36 -2.03 -5.72
CA GLU A 256 15.37 -1.96 -7.17
C GLU A 256 14.45 -3.06 -7.71
N THR A 257 13.64 -2.65 -8.68
CA THR A 257 12.66 -3.36 -9.50
C THR A 257 13.00 -4.82 -9.81
N GLU A 258 12.04 -5.71 -9.58
CA GLU A 258 11.82 -6.87 -10.46
C GLU A 258 10.58 -6.61 -11.30
N VAL A 259 10.82 -6.57 -12.62
CA VAL A 259 9.81 -6.54 -13.65
C VAL A 259 9.40 -8.00 -13.90
N HIS A 260 8.27 -8.42 -13.35
CA HIS A 260 7.56 -9.57 -13.91
C HIS A 260 6.74 -9.09 -15.09
N ALA A 261 7.34 -9.18 -16.27
CA ALA A 261 6.60 -9.31 -17.51
C ALA A 261 6.08 -10.75 -17.62
N GLN A 262 4.76 -10.92 -17.67
CA GLN A 262 4.06 -12.03 -18.32
C GLN A 262 2.62 -11.52 -18.48
N TRP A 263 2.12 -11.28 -19.70
CA TRP A 263 2.41 -11.95 -20.98
C TRP A 263 2.90 -11.01 -22.07
#